data_AF-A0A849EJL3-F1
#
_entry.id   AF-A0A849EJL3-F1
#
_cell.length_a   1.000
_cell.length_b   1.000
_cell.length_c   1.000
_cell.angle_alpha   90.00
_cell.angle_beta   90.00
_cell.angle_gamma   90.00
#
_symmetry.space_group_name_H-M   'P 1'
#
loop_
_entity.id
_entity.type
_entity.pdbx_description
1 polymer ?
#
loop_
_entity_poly.entity_id
_entity_poly.type
_entity_poly.pdbx_seq_one_letter_code
_entity_poly.pdbx_strand_id
1 'polypeptide(L)'
;MEQESKYTVKSYNVSKLILCLLTIAAVAVMINTNPVLSRYLFGLPVVLAGLLGIVGSAILYKGKNEPIDEKKIIAFIVNSAMVLLIIAIFVSNTLY
;
A
#
# COMPACT_ATOMS: atom_id res chain seq x y z
N MET A 1 13.45 -19.14 -20.50
CA MET A 1 13.74 -18.58 -19.16
C MET A 1 13.01 -17.26 -19.08
N GLU A 2 11.92 -17.20 -18.31
CA GLU A 2 11.17 -15.97 -18.08
C GLU A 2 12.12 -14.92 -17.49
N GLN A 3 12.29 -13.80 -18.18
CA GLN A 3 13.02 -12.66 -17.61
C GLN A 3 12.22 -12.17 -16.42
N GLU A 4 12.63 -12.57 -15.20
CA GLU A 4 12.03 -12.02 -13.99
C GLU A 4 12.17 -10.50 -14.02
N SER A 5 11.00 -9.89 -14.04
CA SER A 5 10.76 -8.48 -14.17
C SER A 5 11.27 -7.74 -12.92
N LYS A 6 12.50 -7.20 -13.00
CA LYS A 6 13.27 -6.68 -11.86
C LYS A 6 12.54 -5.57 -11.10
N TYR A 7 11.82 -4.68 -11.79
CA TYR A 7 11.07 -3.60 -11.15
C TYR A 7 9.73 -4.08 -10.62
N THR A 8 9.05 -4.96 -11.35
CA THR A 8 7.81 -5.60 -10.92
C THR A 8 8.00 -6.38 -9.62
N VAL A 9 9.04 -7.20 -9.50
CA VAL A 9 9.32 -7.95 -8.26
C VAL A 9 9.56 -7.02 -7.07
N LYS A 10 10.29 -5.92 -7.29
CA LYS A 10 10.51 -4.90 -6.25
C LYS A 10 9.22 -4.22 -5.82
N SER A 11 8.40 -3.80 -6.78
CA SER A 11 7.11 -3.18 -6.52
C SER A 11 6.16 -4.15 -5.80
N TYR A 12 6.16 -5.42 -6.21
CA TYR A 12 5.39 -6.48 -5.56
C TYR A 12 5.83 -6.75 -4.11
N ASN A 13 7.13 -6.71 -3.82
CA ASN A 13 7.62 -6.82 -2.44
C ASN A 13 7.16 -5.64 -1.57
N VAL A 14 7.11 -4.43 -2.12
CA VAL A 14 6.51 -3.26 -1.44
C VAL A 14 5.04 -3.50 -1.16
N SER A 15 4.29 -4.05 -2.12
CA SER A 15 2.88 -4.40 -1.94
C SER A 15 2.65 -5.46 -0.86
N LYS A 16 3.55 -6.43 -0.70
CA LYS A 16 3.49 -7.38 0.44
C LYS A 16 3.63 -6.68 1.78
N LEU A 17 4.54 -5.72 1.89
CA LEU A 17 4.72 -4.94 3.11
C LEU A 17 3.47 -4.10 3.43
N ILE A 18 2.88 -3.48 2.41
CA ILE A 18 1.60 -2.77 2.54
C ILE A 18 0.51 -3.71 3.08
N LEU A 19 0.33 -4.89 2.49
CA LEU A 19 -0.68 -5.85 2.93
C LEU A 19 -0.45 -6.32 4.38
N CYS A 20 0.81 -6.52 4.77
CA CYS A 20 1.17 -6.84 6.15
C CYS A 20 0.79 -5.71 7.12
N LEU A 21 1.15 -4.47 6.78
CA LEU A 21 0.79 -3.29 7.59
C LEU A 21 -0.73 -3.13 7.73
N LEU A 22 -1.48 -3.34 6.66
CA LEU A 22 -2.95 -3.26 6.69
C LEU A 22 -3.57 -4.39 7.51
N THR A 23 -2.98 -5.58 7.48
CA THR A 23 -3.44 -6.71 8.31
C THR A 23 -3.21 -6.40 9.79
N ILE A 24 -2.04 -5.85 10.14
CA ILE A 24 -1.77 -5.39 11.50
C ILE A 24 -2.76 -4.29 11.92
N ALA A 25 -3.03 -3.32 11.05
CA ALA A 25 -4.00 -2.26 11.30
C ALA A 25 -5.41 -2.83 11.57
N ALA A 26 -5.85 -3.79 10.74
CA ALA A 26 -7.15 -4.43 10.87
C ALA A 26 -7.26 -5.22 12.19
N VAL A 27 -6.23 -6.01 12.52
CA VAL A 27 -6.17 -6.77 13.78
C VAL A 27 -6.19 -5.82 14.99
N ALA A 28 -5.43 -4.73 14.94
CA ALA A 28 -5.40 -3.76 16.03
C ALA A 28 -6.76 -3.07 16.25
N VAL A 29 -7.48 -2.76 15.17
CA VAL A 29 -8.86 -2.24 15.25
C VAL A 29 -9.81 -3.28 15.83
N MET A 30 -9.70 -4.55 15.44
CA MET A 30 -10.58 -5.63 15.96
C MET A 30 -10.42 -5.87 17.46
N ILE A 31 -9.21 -5.75 17.99
CA ILE A 31 -8.93 -5.96 19.43
C ILE A 31 -9.55 -4.84 20.29
N ASN A 32 -9.83 -3.67 19.71
CA ASN A 32 -10.55 -2.51 20.25
C ASN A 32 -10.58 -2.34 21.79
N THR A 33 -9.43 -2.40 22.46
CA THR A 33 -9.34 -2.28 23.92
C THR A 33 -9.41 -0.84 24.41
N ASN A 34 -9.05 0.13 23.57
CA ASN A 34 -9.17 1.56 23.87
C ASN A 34 -9.33 2.37 22.57
N PRO A 35 -10.36 3.24 22.44
CA PRO A 35 -10.65 3.97 21.21
C PRO A 35 -9.55 4.97 20.79
N VAL A 36 -8.83 5.56 21.75
CA VAL A 36 -7.71 6.47 21.44
C VAL A 36 -6.53 5.68 20.89
N LEU A 37 -6.22 4.54 21.52
CA LEU A 37 -5.13 3.67 21.08
C LEU A 37 -5.43 3.05 19.70
N SER A 38 -6.68 2.64 19.46
CA SER A 38 -7.16 2.13 18.17
C SER A 38 -6.96 3.14 17.04
N ARG A 39 -7.17 4.44 17.30
CA ARG A 39 -6.94 5.50 16.32
C ARG A 39 -5.49 5.60 15.86
N TYR A 40 -4.54 5.51 16.79
CA TYR A 40 -3.11 5.53 16.46
C TYR A 40 -2.65 4.22 15.82
N LEU A 41 -3.11 3.08 16.33
CA LEU A 41 -2.78 1.76 15.82
C LEU A 41 -3.35 1.51 14.42
N PHE A 42 -4.43 2.18 14.03
CA PHE A 42 -4.93 2.19 12.67
C PHE A 42 -4.24 3.25 11.81
N GLY A 43 -4.18 4.50 12.30
CA GLY A 43 -3.71 5.63 11.52
C GLY A 43 -2.25 5.52 11.10
N LEU A 44 -1.36 5.10 12.01
CA LEU A 44 0.07 5.02 11.72
C LEU A 44 0.39 3.99 10.61
N PRO A 45 -0.08 2.73 10.68
CA PRO A 45 0.13 1.79 9.57
C PRO A 45 -0.48 2.23 8.25
N VAL A 46 -1.66 2.88 8.26
CA VAL A 46 -2.30 3.38 7.04
C VAL A 46 -1.48 4.48 6.37
N VAL A 47 -0.95 5.44 7.14
CA VAL A 47 -0.07 6.50 6.62
C VAL A 47 1.21 5.90 6.05
N LEU A 48 1.85 4.98 6.78
CA LEU A 48 3.07 4.29 6.31
C LEU A 48 2.81 3.47 5.03
N ALA A 49 1.73 2.70 4.99
CA ALA A 49 1.31 1.94 3.82
C ALA A 49 1.02 2.87 2.62
N GLY A 50 0.48 4.05 2.89
CA GLY A 50 0.29 5.12 1.92
C GLY A 50 1.58 5.61 1.26
N LEU A 51 2.58 5.96 2.08
CA LEU A 51 3.90 6.36 1.61
C LEU A 51 4.59 5.25 0.81
N LEU A 52 4.47 4.00 1.28
CA LEU A 52 4.94 2.83 0.55
C LEU A 52 4.19 2.65 -0.78
N GLY A 53 2.89 2.96 -0.85
CA GLY A 53 2.11 2.95 -2.08
C GLY A 53 2.65 3.92 -3.13
N ILE A 54 3.08 5.12 -2.72
CA ILE A 54 3.73 6.10 -3.61
C ILE A 54 5.05 5.53 -4.14
N VAL A 55 5.90 4.99 -3.26
CA VAL A 55 7.19 4.39 -3.65
C VAL A 55 6.99 3.18 -4.57
N GLY A 56 6.06 2.30 -4.24
CA GLY A 56 5.72 1.11 -5.04
C GLY A 56 5.20 1.48 -6.43
N SER A 57 4.37 2.53 -6.52
CA SER A 57 3.87 3.07 -7.79
C SER A 57 4.99 3.70 -8.62
N ALA A 58 5.91 4.45 -8.00
CA ALA A 58 7.07 5.02 -8.68
C ALA A 58 8.03 3.94 -9.22
N ILE A 59 8.24 2.85 -8.48
CA ILE A 59 9.02 1.69 -8.93
C ILE A 59 8.33 1.02 -10.12
N LEU A 60 7.00 0.81 -10.03
CA LEU A 60 6.23 0.18 -11.09
C LEU A 60 6.25 1.00 -12.38
N TYR A 61 6.18 2.33 -12.27
CA TYR A 61 6.28 3.23 -13.42
C TYR A 61 7.63 3.09 -14.16
N LYS A 62 8.73 2.88 -13.42
CA LYS A 62 10.05 2.58 -14.02
C LYS A 62 10.07 1.23 -14.75
N GLY A 63 9.26 0.27 -14.29
CA GLY A 63 9.06 -1.05 -14.91
C GLY A 63 7.95 -1.12 -15.96
N LYS A 64 7.48 0.01 -16.52
CA LYS A 64 6.29 0.02 -17.39
C LYS A 64 6.40 -0.92 -18.61
N ASN A 65 7.60 -1.06 -19.19
CA ASN A 65 7.86 -1.87 -20.37
C ASN A 65 8.01 -3.37 -20.07
N GLU A 66 8.02 -3.76 -18.79
CA GLU A 66 8.08 -5.16 -18.41
C GLU A 66 6.77 -5.88 -18.75
N PRO A 67 6.79 -7.19 -19.07
CA PRO A 67 5.58 -7.95 -19.38
C PRO A 67 4.57 -7.89 -18.21
N ILE A 68 3.28 -7.94 -18.54
CA ILE A 68 2.22 -8.01 -17.53
C ILE A 68 2.11 -9.44 -17.05
N ASP A 69 2.47 -9.67 -15.78
CA ASP A 69 2.27 -10.91 -15.04
C ASP A 69 1.36 -10.66 -13.82
N GLU A 70 1.03 -11.73 -13.09
CA GLU A 70 0.21 -11.65 -11.88
C GLU A 70 0.82 -10.71 -10.82
N LYS A 71 2.15 -10.74 -10.66
CA LYS A 71 2.88 -9.91 -9.70
C LYS A 71 2.72 -8.42 -10.03
N LYS A 72 2.78 -8.05 -11.32
CA LYS A 72 2.60 -6.67 -11.81
C LYS A 72 1.18 -6.18 -11.59
N ILE A 73 0.18 -7.05 -11.80
CA ILE A 73 -1.23 -6.72 -11.53
C ILE A 73 -1.43 -6.46 -10.04
N ILE A 74 -0.95 -7.34 -9.16
CA ILE A 74 -1.05 -7.16 -7.71
C ILE A 74 -0.34 -5.87 -7.28
N ALA A 75 0.88 -5.66 -7.77
CA ALA A 75 1.67 -4.47 -7.46
C ALA A 75 0.96 -3.18 -7.92
N PHE A 76 0.36 -3.19 -9.10
CA PHE A 76 -0.42 -2.07 -9.61
C PHE A 76 -1.62 -1.76 -8.73
N ILE A 77 -2.44 -2.77 -8.43
CA ILE A 77 -3.68 -2.60 -7.66
C ILE A 77 -3.37 -2.12 -6.24
N VAL A 78 -2.50 -2.83 -5.51
CA VAL A 78 -2.23 -2.53 -4.10
C VAL A 78 -1.58 -1.15 -3.94
N ASN A 79 -0.58 -0.83 -4.77
CA ASN A 79 0.11 0.45 -4.64
C ASN A 79 -0.80 1.62 -5.04
N SER A 80 -1.57 1.48 -6.13
CA SER A 80 -2.49 2.54 -6.58
C SER A 80 -3.65 2.74 -5.60
N ALA A 81 -4.21 1.66 -5.06
CA ALA A 81 -5.26 1.73 -4.05
C ALA A 81 -4.81 2.49 -2.80
N MET A 82 -3.58 2.24 -2.33
CA MET A 82 -3.03 2.96 -1.17
C MET A 82 -2.80 4.45 -1.44
N VAL A 83 -2.34 4.80 -2.64
CA VAL A 83 -2.18 6.22 -3.02
C VAL A 83 -3.53 6.92 -3.03
N LEU A 84 -4.54 6.30 -3.66
CA LEU A 84 -5.91 6.83 -3.69
C LEU A 84 -6.49 6.96 -2.28
N LEU A 85 -6.25 5.97 -1.41
CA LEU A 85 -6.72 6.01 -0.02
C LEU A 85 -6.14 7.21 0.75
N ILE A 86 -4.83 7.46 0.65
CA ILE A 86 -4.20 8.62 1.29
C ILE A 86 -4.76 9.93 0.75
N ILE A 87 -4.92 10.05 -0.58
CA ILE A 87 -5.49 11.24 -1.19
C ILE A 87 -6.92 11.46 -0.67
N ALA A 88 -7.73 10.40 -0.60
CA ALA A 88 -9.09 10.48 -0.09
C ALA A 88 -9.13 10.91 1.39
N ILE A 89 -8.26 10.35 2.24
CA ILE A 89 -8.15 10.75 3.65
C ILE A 89 -7.75 12.23 3.76
N PHE A 90 -6.75 12.66 2.98
CA PHE A 90 -6.26 14.04 3.02
C PHE A 90 -7.33 15.04 2.56
N VAL A 91 -7.99 14.75 1.45
CA VAL A 91 -9.11 15.55 0.93
C VAL A 91 -10.26 15.58 1.94
N SER A 92 -10.63 14.43 2.52
CA SER A 92 -11.68 14.36 3.54
C SER A 92 -11.36 15.20 4.77
N ASN A 93 -10.10 15.28 5.18
CA ASN A 93 -9.66 16.06 6.34
C ASN A 93 -9.36 17.54 6.02
N THR A 94 -9.42 17.92 4.74
CA THR A 94 -9.23 19.30 4.29
C THR A 94 -10.58 19.96 3.99
N LEU A 95 -11.55 19.19 3.48
CA LEU A 95 -12.89 19.68 3.13
C LEU A 95 -13.88 19.63 4.31
N TYR A 96 -13.59 18.87 5.35
CA TYR A 96 -14.33 18.81 6.63
C TYR A 96 -13.43 19.25 7.77
#